data_AF-A0A6G9HVZ8-F1
#
_entry.id   AF-A0A6G9HVZ8-F1
#
_cell.length_a   1.000
_cell.length_b   1.000
_cell.length_c   1.000
_cell.angle_alpha   90.00
_cell.angle_beta   90.00
_cell.angle_gamma   90.00
#
_symmetry.space_group_name_H-M   'P 1'
#
loop_
_entity.id
_entity.type
_entity.pdbx_description
1 polymer ?
#
loop_
_entity_poly.entity_id
_entity_poly.type
_entity_poly.pdbx_seq_one_letter_code
_entity_poly.pdbx_strand_id
1 'polypeptide(L)'
;MLQIMTRRFTLYAYSETDDMAVINAKRVYRIMRQNALLLERKPEIPPSKRAHTGKVAVGESNQRWCSDGFGFSCDNGEKLRVTFALDCCDREALYWAASNGGYDSETVQDVMLGAVERRFGNSLPTSPVEWLTDKCSHNVNGWNDRKMHVISKEPFEEAAKRYPNDSLAIRALYRLVRETDFSSPAEMLTLIPSLDNFKYRNKWWVLDVGGNNLRVIAYINFVNKRFYVKHIATHADYDKLTRYYRENKE
;
A
#
# COMPACT_ATOMS: atom_id res chain seq x y z
N MET A 1 -20.93 8.68 25.17
CA MET A 1 -20.67 7.77 26.32
C MET A 1 -20.79 6.33 25.79
N LEU A 2 -19.88 5.92 24.89
CA LEU A 2 -18.79 4.98 25.16
C LEU A 2 -19.19 3.76 26.00
N GLN A 3 -19.47 2.63 25.33
CA GLN A 3 -18.79 1.33 25.52
C GLN A 3 -19.45 0.27 24.62
N ILE A 4 -19.04 0.24 23.36
CA ILE A 4 -19.25 -0.89 22.46
C ILE A 4 -17.86 -1.40 22.12
N MET A 5 -17.38 -2.34 22.92
CA MET A 5 -16.32 -3.30 22.59
C MET A 5 -16.22 -4.28 23.77
N THR A 6 -15.78 -5.51 23.50
CA THR A 6 -15.48 -6.55 24.51
C THR A 6 -16.65 -7.16 25.29
N ARG A 7 -17.43 -8.03 24.63
CA ARG A 7 -18.22 -9.10 25.32
C ARG A 7 -17.97 -10.51 24.75
N ARG A 8 -16.74 -10.79 24.34
CA ARG A 8 -16.23 -12.17 24.14
C ARG A 8 -15.15 -12.55 25.16
N PHE A 9 -14.84 -11.66 26.11
CA PHE A 9 -13.72 -11.77 27.05
C PHE A 9 -14.09 -11.64 28.54
N THR A 10 -15.38 -11.64 28.89
CA THR A 10 -15.85 -11.43 30.28
C THR A 10 -16.46 -12.69 30.90
N LEU A 11 -15.80 -13.83 30.72
CA LEU A 11 -15.95 -14.99 31.62
C LEU A 11 -14.61 -15.60 32.07
N TYR A 12 -13.48 -15.17 31.49
CA TYR A 12 -12.14 -15.61 31.93
C TYR A 12 -11.45 -14.61 32.87
N ALA A 13 -11.97 -13.40 33.05
CA ALA A 13 -11.30 -12.32 33.80
C ALA A 13 -11.89 -12.04 35.20
N TYR A 14 -12.74 -12.92 35.74
CA TYR A 14 -13.32 -12.81 37.09
C TYR A 14 -12.97 -14.01 37.99
N SER A 15 -12.04 -14.88 37.56
CA SER A 15 -11.62 -16.07 38.34
C SER A 15 -10.24 -15.93 38.99
N GLU A 16 -9.58 -14.77 38.89
CA GLU A 16 -8.26 -14.54 39.49
C GLU A 16 -8.34 -13.80 40.84
N THR A 17 -9.52 -13.36 41.27
CA THR A 17 -9.67 -12.58 42.52
C THR A 17 -10.65 -13.13 43.54
N ASP A 18 -11.38 -14.19 43.22
CA ASP A 18 -12.28 -14.85 44.17
C ASP A 18 -12.17 -16.37 43.97
N ASP A 19 -12.15 -17.09 45.09
CA ASP A 19 -11.95 -18.54 45.25
C ASP A 19 -13.15 -19.36 44.71
N MET A 20 -13.57 -19.06 43.47
CA MET A 20 -14.78 -19.55 42.85
C MET A 20 -14.46 -20.64 41.83
N ALA A 21 -15.14 -21.77 41.96
CA ALA A 21 -14.96 -22.94 41.10
C ALA A 21 -15.09 -22.58 39.61
N VAL A 22 -14.14 -23.05 38.80
CA VAL A 22 -14.14 -22.84 37.34
C VAL A 22 -15.40 -23.49 36.74
N ILE A 23 -16.38 -22.67 36.36
CA ILE A 23 -17.64 -23.16 35.81
C ILE A 23 -17.47 -23.44 34.32
N ASN A 24 -17.82 -24.67 33.90
CA ASN A 24 -17.81 -25.05 32.49
C ASN A 24 -18.81 -24.20 31.68
N ALA A 25 -18.31 -23.41 30.73
CA ALA A 25 -19.12 -22.54 29.88
C ALA A 25 -20.23 -23.28 29.09
N LYS A 26 -20.00 -24.55 28.70
CA LYS A 26 -21.03 -25.37 28.03
C LYS A 26 -22.19 -25.71 28.97
N ARG A 27 -21.93 -25.85 30.28
CA ARG A 27 -22.97 -26.07 31.29
C ARG A 27 -23.82 -24.81 31.48
N VAL A 28 -23.18 -23.65 31.61
CA VAL A 28 -23.87 -22.35 31.71
C VAL A 28 -24.77 -22.12 30.51
N TYR A 29 -24.25 -22.32 29.30
CA TYR A 29 -25.03 -22.18 28.06
C TYR A 29 -26.29 -23.06 28.05
N ARG A 30 -26.18 -24.31 28.51
CA ARG A 30 -27.31 -25.26 28.56
C ARG A 30 -28.40 -24.81 29.52
N ILE A 31 -28.01 -24.33 30.70
CA ILE A 31 -28.92 -23.80 31.73
C ILE A 31 -29.61 -22.53 31.21
N MET A 32 -28.86 -21.61 30.59
CA MET A 32 -29.43 -20.40 29.99
C MET A 32 -30.42 -20.73 28.87
N ARG A 33 -30.12 -21.75 28.06
CA ARG A 33 -31.03 -22.23 27.00
C ARG A 33 -32.32 -22.81 27.56
N GLN A 34 -32.26 -23.60 28.63
CA GLN A 34 -33.45 -24.19 29.27
C GLN A 34 -34.35 -23.13 29.91
N ASN A 35 -33.77 -22.05 30.42
CA ASN A 35 -34.50 -20.95 31.08
C ASN A 35 -34.85 -19.78 30.15
N ALA A 36 -34.69 -19.94 28.82
CA ALA A 36 -34.93 -18.88 27.83
C ALA A 36 -34.17 -17.56 28.09
N LEU A 37 -32.99 -17.64 28.71
CA LEU A 37 -32.13 -16.48 29.03
C LEU A 37 -31.06 -16.20 27.97
N LEU A 38 -31.17 -16.82 26.79
CA LEU A 38 -30.26 -16.54 25.67
C LEU A 38 -30.62 -15.20 25.05
N LEU A 39 -29.62 -14.36 24.80
CA LEU A 39 -29.79 -13.12 24.06
C LEU A 39 -30.38 -13.44 22.68
N GLU A 40 -31.32 -12.60 22.23
CA GLU A 40 -31.87 -12.70 20.90
C GLU A 40 -30.75 -12.65 19.87
N ARG A 41 -30.78 -13.60 18.94
CA ARG A 41 -29.82 -13.66 17.85
C ARG A 41 -30.00 -12.39 17.04
N LYS A 42 -28.90 -11.67 16.81
CA LYS A 42 -28.89 -10.51 15.89
C LYS A 42 -29.67 -10.92 14.63
N PRO A 43 -30.67 -10.14 14.17
CA PRO A 43 -31.42 -10.47 12.97
C PRO A 43 -30.43 -10.68 11.83
N GLU A 44 -30.68 -11.70 11.00
CA GLU A 44 -29.88 -11.91 9.80
C GLU A 44 -29.85 -10.60 9.02
N ILE A 45 -28.63 -10.10 8.79
CA ILE A 45 -28.43 -8.94 7.95
C ILE A 45 -29.08 -9.32 6.61
N PRO A 46 -30.06 -8.54 6.11
CA PRO A 46 -30.67 -8.85 4.82
C PRO A 46 -29.56 -9.04 3.79
N PRO A 47 -29.57 -10.14 3.00
CA PRO A 47 -28.59 -10.31 1.94
C PRO A 47 -28.60 -9.04 1.09
N SER A 48 -27.41 -8.49 0.82
CA SER A 48 -27.31 -7.21 0.14
C SER A 48 -28.06 -7.30 -1.20
N LYS A 49 -28.93 -6.32 -1.50
CA LYS A 49 -29.64 -6.26 -2.78
C LYS A 49 -28.72 -6.09 -4.00
N ARG A 50 -27.41 -5.92 -3.78
CA ARG A 50 -26.41 -5.95 -4.85
C ARG A 50 -26.18 -7.40 -5.26
N ALA A 51 -27.05 -7.95 -6.10
CA ALA A 51 -26.69 -9.09 -6.91
C ALA A 51 -25.45 -8.71 -7.74
N HIS A 52 -24.30 -9.30 -7.45
CA HIS A 52 -23.11 -9.08 -8.25
C HIS A 52 -23.27 -9.91 -9.53
N THR A 53 -23.75 -9.29 -10.60
CA THR A 53 -23.85 -9.89 -11.94
C THR A 53 -22.49 -9.98 -12.64
N GLY A 54 -21.41 -9.56 -11.99
CA GLY A 54 -20.06 -9.61 -12.52
C GLY A 54 -19.55 -11.06 -12.60
N LYS A 55 -19.36 -11.57 -13.81
CA LYS A 55 -18.64 -12.83 -14.03
C LYS A 55 -17.15 -12.56 -13.81
N VAL A 56 -16.62 -12.97 -12.66
CA VAL A 56 -15.22 -12.68 -12.26
C VAL A 56 -14.22 -13.57 -13.02
N ALA A 57 -14.57 -14.84 -13.26
CA ALA A 57 -13.71 -15.82 -13.92
C ALA A 57 -13.59 -15.57 -15.42
N VAL A 58 -12.35 -15.59 -15.92
CA VAL A 58 -11.96 -15.49 -17.33
C VAL A 58 -11.34 -16.81 -17.81
N GLY A 59 -11.33 -17.03 -19.14
CA GLY A 59 -10.89 -18.30 -19.72
C GLY A 59 -9.39 -18.40 -20.00
N GLU A 60 -8.67 -17.28 -19.96
CA GLU A 60 -7.22 -17.23 -20.18
C GLU A 60 -6.54 -16.39 -19.10
N SER A 61 -5.31 -16.76 -18.75
CA SER A 61 -4.48 -16.01 -17.80
C SER A 61 -4.15 -14.62 -18.34
N ASN A 62 -3.95 -13.67 -17.42
CA ASN A 62 -3.62 -12.28 -17.70
C ASN A 62 -4.68 -11.50 -18.51
N GLN A 63 -5.91 -12.02 -18.62
CA GLN A 63 -7.02 -11.20 -19.11
C GLN A 63 -7.61 -10.31 -18.01
N ARG A 64 -7.67 -10.84 -16.79
CA ARG A 64 -8.28 -10.13 -15.66
C ARG A 64 -7.65 -10.51 -14.35
N TRP A 65 -7.26 -9.50 -13.58
CA TRP A 65 -6.72 -9.62 -12.24
C TRP A 65 -7.66 -8.99 -11.22
N CYS A 66 -7.64 -9.53 -10.01
CA CYS A 66 -8.55 -9.18 -8.93
C CYS A 66 -7.70 -8.80 -7.71
N SER A 67 -7.95 -7.62 -7.11
CA SER A 67 -7.37 -7.25 -5.82
C SER A 67 -8.37 -7.49 -4.70
N ASP A 68 -7.90 -8.06 -3.61
CA ASP A 68 -8.68 -8.28 -2.39
C ASP A 68 -7.79 -8.09 -1.16
N GLY A 69 -8.39 -8.00 0.02
CA GLY A 69 -7.66 -7.87 1.27
C GLY A 69 -8.36 -8.51 2.45
N PHE A 70 -7.58 -9.14 3.32
CA PHE A 70 -8.06 -9.67 4.59
C PHE A 70 -7.16 -9.21 5.74
N GLY A 71 -7.73 -9.15 6.95
CA GLY A 71 -7.01 -8.74 8.14
C GLY A 71 -7.12 -9.79 9.23
N PHE A 72 -6.02 -10.02 9.94
CA PHE A 72 -5.97 -10.89 11.11
C PHE A 72 -5.25 -10.19 12.26
N SER A 73 -5.59 -10.60 13.48
CA SER A 73 -4.93 -10.11 14.68
C SER A 73 -3.75 -11.00 15.02
N CYS A 74 -2.59 -10.37 15.25
CA CYS A 74 -1.40 -11.02 15.77
C CYS A 74 -1.52 -11.21 17.29
N ASP A 75 -0.73 -12.14 17.85
CA ASP A 75 -0.76 -12.47 19.28
C ASP A 75 -0.36 -11.29 20.18
N ASN A 76 0.39 -10.32 19.64
CA ASN A 76 0.75 -9.07 20.30
C ASN A 76 -0.39 -8.02 20.33
N GLY A 77 -1.58 -8.36 19.80
CA GLY A 77 -2.75 -7.47 19.74
C GLY A 77 -2.76 -6.53 18.52
N GLU A 78 -1.70 -6.49 17.73
CA GLU A 78 -1.67 -5.72 16.48
C GLU A 78 -2.57 -6.36 15.41
N LYS A 79 -3.10 -5.54 14.50
CA LYS A 79 -3.89 -6.02 13.36
C LYS A 79 -3.05 -5.91 12.11
N LEU A 80 -2.73 -7.05 11.51
CA LEU A 80 -2.09 -7.09 10.20
C LEU A 80 -3.19 -7.18 9.14
N ARG A 81 -3.08 -6.35 8.12
CA ARG A 81 -3.94 -6.37 6.94
C ARG A 81 -3.08 -6.71 5.74
N VAL A 82 -3.52 -7.72 4.99
CA VAL A 82 -2.86 -8.19 3.79
C VAL A 82 -3.72 -7.80 2.61
N THR A 83 -3.14 -7.09 1.66
CA THR A 83 -3.73 -6.81 0.36
C THR A 83 -2.98 -7.65 -0.67
N PHE A 84 -3.71 -8.33 -1.55
CA PHE A 84 -3.12 -9.21 -2.54
C PHE A 84 -3.81 -9.06 -3.89
N ALA A 85 -3.08 -9.39 -4.94
CA ALA A 85 -3.58 -9.49 -6.30
C ALA A 85 -3.49 -10.93 -6.78
N LEU A 86 -4.53 -11.37 -7.47
CA LEU A 86 -4.62 -12.70 -8.03
C LEU A 86 -5.14 -12.66 -9.46
N ASP A 87 -4.72 -13.65 -10.26
CA ASP A 87 -5.26 -13.85 -11.60
C ASP A 87 -6.62 -14.56 -11.50
N CYS A 88 -7.65 -13.98 -12.10
CA CYS A 88 -9.02 -14.48 -11.98
C CYS A 88 -9.26 -15.72 -12.89
N CYS A 89 -8.27 -16.15 -13.69
CA CYS A 89 -8.27 -17.41 -14.46
C CYS A 89 -7.92 -18.62 -13.59
N ASP A 90 -6.70 -18.62 -13.02
CA ASP A 90 -6.11 -19.77 -12.30
C ASP A 90 -6.07 -19.59 -10.78
N ARG A 91 -6.47 -18.41 -10.27
CA ARG A 91 -6.41 -18.00 -8.86
C ARG A 91 -4.99 -17.99 -8.30
N GLU A 92 -3.98 -17.84 -9.16
CA GLU A 92 -2.60 -17.65 -8.72
C GLU A 92 -2.47 -16.29 -8.01
N ALA A 93 -1.88 -16.27 -6.82
CA ALA A 93 -1.54 -15.03 -6.13
C ALA A 93 -0.30 -14.42 -6.80
N LEU A 94 -0.50 -13.31 -7.51
CA LEU A 94 0.54 -12.63 -8.28
C LEU A 94 1.48 -11.86 -7.36
N TYR A 95 0.92 -11.11 -6.40
CA TYR A 95 1.69 -10.32 -5.44
C TYR A 95 0.85 -10.01 -4.20
N TRP A 96 1.52 -9.70 -3.09
CA TRP A 96 0.86 -9.31 -1.85
C TRP A 96 1.72 -8.30 -1.07
N ALA A 97 1.06 -7.48 -0.27
CA ALA A 97 1.67 -6.57 0.67
C ALA A 97 0.92 -6.63 1.98
N ALA A 98 1.67 -6.65 3.09
CA ALA A 98 1.10 -6.63 4.43
C ALA A 98 1.43 -5.30 5.11
N SER A 99 0.43 -4.66 5.68
CA SER A 99 0.59 -3.47 6.49
C SER A 99 -0.09 -3.64 7.85
N ASN A 100 0.42 -2.95 8.86
CA ASN A 100 -0.22 -2.81 10.17
C ASN A 100 -1.24 -1.64 10.18
N GLY A 101 -1.42 -0.98 9.03
CA GLY A 101 -2.28 0.19 8.85
C GLY A 101 -3.69 -0.15 8.36
N GLY A 102 -4.37 0.86 7.80
CA GLY A 102 -5.65 0.69 7.11
C GLY A 102 -5.49 0.00 5.75
N TYR A 103 -6.61 -0.36 5.11
CA TYR A 103 -6.59 -0.63 3.67
C TYR A 103 -6.50 0.71 2.96
N ASP A 104 -5.29 1.08 2.55
CA ASP A 104 -5.05 2.30 1.77
C ASP A 104 -5.02 1.97 0.28
N SER A 105 -5.38 2.97 -0.53
CA SER A 105 -5.22 2.90 -1.98
C SER A 105 -3.75 2.81 -2.42
N GLU A 106 -2.83 3.10 -1.51
CA GLU A 106 -1.38 3.05 -1.73
C GLU A 106 -0.89 1.61 -1.82
N THR A 107 -1.21 0.79 -0.82
CA THR A 107 -0.90 -0.65 -0.80
C THR A 107 -1.52 -1.34 -2.01
N VAL A 108 -2.74 -0.98 -2.43
CA VAL A 108 -3.37 -1.56 -3.63
C VAL A 108 -2.58 -1.23 -4.90
N GLN A 109 -2.07 -0.01 -5.04
CA GLN A 109 -1.25 0.38 -6.20
C GLN A 109 0.13 -0.26 -6.18
N ASP A 110 0.76 -0.39 -5.02
CA ASP A 110 2.04 -1.09 -4.90
C ASP A 110 1.87 -2.57 -5.23
N VAL A 111 0.73 -3.16 -4.83
CA VAL A 111 0.37 -4.53 -5.21
C VAL A 111 0.10 -4.66 -6.71
N MET A 112 -0.54 -3.67 -7.35
CA MET A 112 -0.66 -3.63 -8.81
C MET A 112 0.69 -3.62 -9.50
N LEU A 113 1.59 -2.72 -9.08
CA LEU A 113 2.90 -2.57 -9.70
C LEU A 113 3.74 -3.83 -9.48
N GLY A 114 3.81 -4.34 -8.25
CA GLY A 114 4.53 -5.56 -7.92
C GLY A 114 4.00 -6.78 -8.66
N ALA A 115 2.69 -6.86 -8.90
CA ALA A 115 2.10 -7.93 -9.73
C ALA A 115 2.55 -7.83 -11.19
N VAL A 116 2.56 -6.63 -11.78
CA VAL A 116 3.03 -6.41 -13.16
C VAL A 116 4.52 -6.74 -13.28
N GLU A 117 5.36 -6.22 -12.40
CA GLU A 117 6.81 -6.45 -12.41
C GLU A 117 7.14 -7.93 -12.20
N ARG A 118 6.42 -8.63 -11.32
CA ARG A 118 6.67 -10.06 -11.08
C ARG A 118 6.21 -10.94 -12.24
N ARG A 119 5.13 -10.59 -12.92
CA ARG A 119 4.57 -11.39 -14.02
C ARG A 119 5.25 -11.12 -15.36
N PHE A 120 5.56 -9.86 -15.66
CA PHE A 120 6.06 -9.42 -16.96
C PHE A 120 7.51 -8.88 -16.91
N GLY A 121 8.12 -8.77 -15.73
CA GLY A 121 9.46 -8.22 -15.57
C GLY A 121 9.53 -6.77 -16.08
N ASN A 122 10.49 -6.50 -16.96
CA ASN A 122 10.65 -5.19 -17.62
C ASN A 122 9.81 -5.02 -18.89
N SER A 123 9.00 -6.02 -19.26
CA SER A 123 8.14 -5.96 -20.44
C SER A 123 6.71 -5.56 -20.07
N LEU A 124 6.01 -4.88 -20.98
CA LEU A 124 4.58 -4.58 -20.82
C LEU A 124 3.74 -5.77 -21.31
N PRO A 125 2.55 -5.99 -20.73
CA PRO A 125 1.64 -7.00 -21.23
C PRO A 125 1.26 -6.71 -22.69
N THR A 126 1.28 -7.75 -23.53
CA THR A 126 0.96 -7.65 -24.96
C THR A 126 -0.49 -7.24 -25.23
N SER A 127 -1.38 -7.48 -24.26
CA SER A 127 -2.79 -7.11 -24.29
C SER A 127 -3.19 -6.38 -23.01
N PRO A 128 -4.19 -5.48 -23.05
CA PRO A 128 -4.71 -4.85 -21.84
C PRO A 128 -5.19 -5.90 -20.82
N VAL A 129 -4.74 -5.76 -19.57
CA VAL A 129 -5.19 -6.58 -18.44
C VAL A 129 -6.26 -5.80 -17.67
N GLU A 130 -7.44 -6.38 -17.49
CA GLU A 130 -8.50 -5.76 -16.69
C GLU A 130 -8.20 -5.92 -15.19
N TRP A 131 -8.38 -4.85 -14.41
CA TRP A 131 -8.21 -4.91 -12.96
C TRP A 131 -9.55 -4.71 -12.24
N LEU A 132 -9.92 -5.67 -11.40
CA LEU A 132 -11.08 -5.59 -10.52
C LEU A 132 -10.65 -5.29 -9.09
N THR A 133 -11.21 -4.21 -8.54
CA THR A 133 -11.15 -3.89 -7.11
C THR A 133 -12.56 -3.74 -6.58
N ASP A 134 -12.82 -4.31 -5.41
CA ASP A 134 -14.08 -4.06 -4.73
C ASP A 134 -14.12 -2.60 -4.29
N LYS A 135 -15.23 -1.90 -4.56
CA LYS A 135 -15.46 -0.58 -3.95
C LYS A 135 -15.76 -0.78 -2.47
N CYS A 136 -14.71 -0.97 -1.68
CA CYS A 136 -14.83 -0.99 -0.24
C CYS A 136 -15.28 0.42 0.20
N SER A 137 -16.48 0.53 0.77
CA SER A 137 -17.15 1.79 1.10
C SER A 137 -16.55 2.48 2.33
N HIS A 138 -15.25 2.73 2.33
CA HIS A 138 -14.59 3.51 3.37
C HIS A 138 -14.74 5.00 3.05
N ASN A 139 -15.27 5.75 4.02
CA ASN A 139 -15.56 7.19 3.92
C ASN A 139 -14.35 7.96 3.36
N VAL A 140 -14.55 8.58 2.20
CA VAL A 140 -13.58 9.39 1.48
C VAL A 140 -13.46 10.80 2.09
N ASN A 141 -13.16 10.93 3.39
CA ASN A 141 -13.00 12.24 4.05
C ASN A 141 -11.66 12.40 4.80
N GLY A 142 -10.56 11.95 4.19
CA GLY A 142 -9.19 12.19 4.68
C GLY A 142 -8.17 12.51 3.57
N TRP A 143 -8.62 13.07 2.45
CA TRP A 143 -7.85 13.14 1.19
C TRP A 143 -6.83 14.29 1.11
N ASN A 144 -6.85 15.23 2.07
CA ASN A 144 -6.09 16.48 2.01
C ASN A 144 -4.82 16.52 2.88
N ASP A 145 -4.43 15.41 3.52
CA ASP A 145 -3.20 15.32 4.32
C ASP A 145 -2.42 14.06 3.94
N ARG A 146 -2.13 13.90 2.64
CA ARG A 146 -1.44 12.73 2.11
C ARG A 146 -0.03 13.12 1.69
N LYS A 147 0.93 12.62 2.46
CA LYS A 147 2.37 12.70 2.18
C LYS A 147 2.71 12.16 0.79
N MET A 148 3.87 12.58 0.27
CA MET A 148 4.33 12.10 -1.02
C MET A 148 4.67 10.60 -0.97
N HIS A 149 4.03 9.79 -1.82
CA HIS A 149 4.32 8.36 -1.90
C HIS A 149 5.52 8.09 -2.80
N VAL A 150 6.55 7.46 -2.23
CA VAL A 150 7.72 7.00 -2.97
C VAL A 150 7.48 5.56 -3.44
N ILE A 151 7.30 5.39 -4.76
CA ILE A 151 6.85 4.12 -5.36
C ILE A 151 7.79 2.95 -5.07
N SER A 152 9.11 3.18 -5.12
CA SER A 152 10.09 2.15 -4.82
C SER A 152 11.23 2.71 -3.98
N LYS A 153 11.56 1.97 -2.91
CA LYS A 153 12.72 2.23 -2.05
C LYS A 153 14.01 1.67 -2.67
N GLU A 154 13.91 0.70 -3.56
CA GLU A 154 15.05 -0.03 -4.12
C GLU A 154 16.09 0.87 -4.80
N PRO A 155 15.72 1.86 -5.65
CA PRO A 155 16.70 2.76 -6.28
C PRO A 155 17.56 3.52 -5.25
N PHE A 156 16.99 3.87 -4.10
CA PHE A 156 17.72 4.56 -3.03
C PHE A 156 18.68 3.63 -2.30
N GLU A 157 18.29 2.38 -2.02
CA GLU A 157 19.18 1.42 -1.35
C GLU A 157 20.29 0.93 -2.28
N GLU A 158 20.00 0.71 -3.56
CA GLU A 158 20.99 0.36 -4.58
C GLU A 158 22.01 1.50 -4.75
N ALA A 159 21.55 2.75 -4.85
CA ALA A 159 22.43 3.91 -4.93
C ALA A 159 23.24 4.11 -3.63
N ALA A 160 22.65 3.88 -2.45
CA ALA A 160 23.35 3.95 -1.18
C ALA A 160 24.47 2.92 -1.06
N LYS A 161 24.30 1.72 -1.64
CA LYS A 161 25.37 0.71 -1.74
C LYS A 161 26.45 1.12 -2.74
N ARG A 162 26.04 1.68 -3.89
CA ARG A 162 26.95 2.09 -4.98
C ARG A 162 27.78 3.32 -4.64
N TYR A 163 27.22 4.23 -3.85
CA TYR A 163 27.87 5.47 -3.41
C TYR A 163 27.88 5.55 -1.88
N PRO A 164 28.76 4.80 -1.20
CA PRO A 164 28.78 4.74 0.27
C PRO A 164 29.01 6.11 0.93
N ASN A 165 29.84 6.95 0.31
CA ASN A 165 30.15 8.30 0.80
C ASN A 165 28.90 9.20 0.86
N ASP A 166 27.95 9.00 -0.06
CA ASP A 166 26.71 9.79 -0.15
C ASP A 166 25.49 9.03 0.40
N SER A 167 25.67 7.82 0.95
CA SER A 167 24.58 6.94 1.41
C SER A 167 23.65 7.63 2.41
N LEU A 168 24.23 8.41 3.34
CA LEU A 168 23.45 9.14 4.34
C LEU A 168 22.57 10.21 3.68
N ALA A 169 23.10 10.92 2.69
CA ALA A 169 22.34 11.93 1.95
C ALA A 169 21.22 11.30 1.10
N ILE A 170 21.49 10.15 0.44
CA ILE A 170 20.49 9.42 -0.35
C ILE A 170 19.33 8.94 0.55
N ARG A 171 19.65 8.38 1.72
CA ARG A 171 18.63 7.93 2.69
C ARG A 171 17.88 9.10 3.32
N ALA A 172 18.55 10.23 3.56
CA ALA A 172 17.92 11.45 4.05
C ALA A 172 16.91 12.00 3.04
N LEU A 173 17.26 12.03 1.75
CA LEU A 173 16.36 12.41 0.67
C LEU A 173 15.12 11.50 0.62
N TYR A 174 15.31 10.18 0.69
CA TYR A 174 14.19 9.23 0.74
C TYR A 174 13.23 9.53 1.89
N ARG A 175 13.76 9.77 3.10
CA ARG A 175 12.95 10.12 4.28
C ARG A 175 12.23 11.45 4.09
N LEU A 176 12.94 12.48 3.62
CA LEU A 176 12.39 13.81 3.37
C LEU A 176 11.19 13.75 2.43
N VAL A 177 11.35 13.07 1.28
CA VAL A 177 10.26 12.93 0.31
C VAL A 177 9.09 12.15 0.91
N ARG A 178 9.35 11.01 1.57
CA ARG A 178 8.30 10.17 2.15
C ARG A 178 7.53 10.85 3.30
N GLU A 179 8.19 11.70 4.08
CA GLU A 179 7.61 12.27 5.30
C GLU A 179 6.94 13.63 5.07
N THR A 180 7.25 14.30 3.96
CA THR A 180 6.73 15.62 3.63
C THR A 180 5.57 15.54 2.65
N ASP A 181 4.61 16.44 2.81
CA ASP A 181 3.57 16.65 1.81
C ASP A 181 3.99 17.76 0.84
N PHE A 182 4.14 17.41 -0.45
CA PHE A 182 4.44 18.38 -1.51
C PHE A 182 3.23 18.48 -2.43
N SER A 183 2.54 19.62 -2.39
CA SER A 183 1.40 19.94 -3.26
C SER A 183 1.81 20.66 -4.53
N SER A 184 2.99 21.28 -4.54
CA SER A 184 3.51 22.01 -5.68
C SER A 184 5.04 21.88 -5.80
N PRO A 185 5.61 22.09 -7.01
CA PRO A 185 7.05 22.21 -7.17
C PRO A 185 7.66 23.33 -6.33
N ALA A 186 6.91 24.43 -6.13
CA ALA A 186 7.36 25.57 -5.34
C ALA A 186 7.61 25.20 -3.87
N GLU A 187 6.74 24.37 -3.27
CA GLU A 187 6.95 23.83 -1.94
C GLU A 187 8.19 22.93 -1.89
N MET A 188 8.36 22.06 -2.89
CA MET A 188 9.54 21.19 -2.94
C MET A 188 10.84 21.97 -3.12
N LEU A 189 10.82 23.09 -3.84
CA LEU A 189 11.96 24.00 -3.97
C LEU A 189 12.40 24.64 -2.65
N THR A 190 11.50 24.79 -1.67
CA THR A 190 11.87 25.35 -0.36
C THR A 190 12.79 24.41 0.44
N LEU A 191 12.65 23.09 0.23
CA LEU A 191 13.43 22.06 0.92
C LEU A 191 14.54 21.50 0.03
N ILE A 192 14.35 21.53 -1.29
CA ILE A 192 15.29 21.02 -2.29
C ILE A 192 15.52 22.12 -3.35
N PRO A 193 16.42 23.08 -3.08
CA PRO A 193 16.67 24.21 -3.99
C PRO A 193 17.24 23.81 -5.36
N SER A 194 17.80 22.60 -5.48
CA SER A 194 18.36 22.05 -6.72
C SER A 194 17.33 21.44 -7.66
N LEU A 195 16.04 21.45 -7.30
CA LEU A 195 14.98 20.87 -8.11
C LEU A 195 14.82 21.64 -9.43
N ASP A 196 14.95 20.93 -10.55
CA ASP A 196 14.75 21.49 -11.90
C ASP A 196 13.93 20.52 -12.78
N ASN A 197 13.30 21.06 -13.82
CA ASN A 197 12.56 20.27 -14.79
C ASN A 197 13.50 19.52 -15.73
N PHE A 198 13.23 18.23 -15.96
CA PHE A 198 13.92 17.46 -16.99
C PHE A 198 13.28 17.71 -18.36
N LYS A 199 13.88 18.59 -19.15
CA LYS A 199 13.32 19.15 -20.39
C LYS A 199 12.88 18.13 -21.46
N TYR A 200 13.36 16.90 -21.41
CA TYR A 200 13.12 15.89 -22.44
C TYR A 200 11.93 14.96 -22.14
N ARG A 201 11.40 14.95 -20.91
CA ARG A 201 10.29 14.08 -20.49
C ARG A 201 9.28 14.88 -19.67
N ASN A 202 8.00 14.74 -20.01
CA ASN A 202 6.94 15.45 -19.29
C ASN A 202 6.84 14.96 -17.84
N LYS A 203 6.73 15.88 -16.88
CA LYS A 203 6.65 15.62 -15.42
C LYS A 203 7.86 14.89 -14.84
N TRP A 204 9.00 14.90 -15.53
CA TRP A 204 10.26 14.43 -14.98
C TRP A 204 11.04 15.61 -14.42
N TRP A 205 11.75 15.33 -13.34
CA TRP A 205 12.47 16.31 -12.54
C TRP A 205 13.85 15.78 -12.23
N VAL A 206 14.78 16.71 -12.06
CA VAL A 206 16.15 16.45 -11.63
C VAL A 206 16.37 17.17 -10.31
N LEU A 207 17.06 16.51 -9.38
CA LEU A 207 17.49 17.12 -8.13
C LEU A 207 18.87 16.61 -7.72
N ASP A 208 19.52 17.37 -6.85
CA ASP A 208 20.88 17.07 -6.40
C ASP A 208 20.89 16.43 -5.03
N VAL A 209 21.77 15.46 -4.84
CA VAL A 209 21.98 14.79 -3.56
C VAL A 209 23.47 14.57 -3.31
N GLY A 210 23.87 14.54 -2.05
CA GLY A 210 25.28 14.35 -1.66
C GLY A 210 26.17 15.55 -2.01
N GLY A 211 25.68 16.78 -1.84
CA GLY A 211 26.50 17.98 -2.12
C GLY A 211 26.85 18.17 -3.60
N ASN A 212 25.90 17.89 -4.50
CA ASN A 212 26.05 17.96 -5.97
C ASN A 212 26.91 16.85 -6.59
N ASN A 213 27.27 15.82 -5.84
CA ASN A 213 27.96 14.64 -6.38
C ASN A 213 27.05 13.79 -7.28
N LEU A 214 25.75 13.74 -6.96
CA LEU A 214 24.77 12.89 -7.61
C LEU A 214 23.55 13.67 -8.08
N ARG A 215 23.00 13.25 -9.22
CA ARG A 215 21.74 13.71 -9.81
C ARG A 215 20.70 12.60 -9.70
N VAL A 216 19.52 12.94 -9.20
CA VAL A 216 18.36 12.04 -9.16
C VAL A 216 17.40 12.47 -10.26
N ILE A 217 17.12 11.58 -11.19
CA ILE A 217 16.08 11.77 -12.21
C ILE A 217 14.82 11.03 -11.75
N ALA A 218 13.75 11.77 -11.52
CA ALA A 218 12.50 11.23 -10.99
C ALA A 218 11.29 11.73 -11.76
N TYR A 219 10.30 10.86 -11.93
CA TYR A 219 8.95 11.27 -12.30
C TYR A 219 8.21 11.71 -11.04
N ILE A 220 7.68 12.93 -11.05
CA ILE A 220 7.00 13.52 -9.89
C ILE A 220 5.63 14.00 -10.33
N ASN A 221 4.60 13.48 -9.68
CA ASN A 221 3.22 13.92 -9.82
C ASN A 221 2.71 14.48 -8.49
N PHE A 222 2.70 15.80 -8.40
CA PHE A 222 2.27 16.54 -7.20
C PHE A 222 0.76 16.42 -6.92
N VAL A 223 -0.07 16.27 -7.96
CA VAL A 223 -1.53 16.11 -7.80
C VAL A 223 -1.84 14.74 -7.20
N ASN A 224 -1.20 13.69 -7.70
CA ASN A 224 -1.43 12.31 -7.26
C ASN A 224 -0.52 11.90 -6.09
N LYS A 225 0.35 12.80 -5.63
CA LYS A 225 1.33 12.55 -4.55
C LYS A 225 2.20 11.32 -4.84
N ARG A 226 2.79 11.26 -6.04
CA ARG A 226 3.62 10.13 -6.50
C ARG A 226 5.02 10.59 -6.86
N PHE A 227 6.02 9.91 -6.31
CA PHE A 227 7.44 10.12 -6.57
C PHE A 227 8.08 8.81 -7.02
N TYR A 228 8.59 8.78 -8.25
CA TYR A 228 9.22 7.60 -8.83
C TYR A 228 10.63 7.93 -9.30
N VAL A 229 11.64 7.33 -8.68
CA VAL A 229 13.02 7.49 -9.10
C VAL A 229 13.32 6.55 -10.26
N LYS A 230 13.81 7.11 -11.37
CA LYS A 230 14.32 6.31 -12.48
C LYS A 230 15.82 6.07 -12.35
N HIS A 231 16.58 7.13 -12.04
CA HIS A 231 18.04 7.08 -12.01
C HIS A 231 18.59 7.88 -10.84
N ILE A 232 19.62 7.35 -10.18
CA ILE A 232 20.52 8.09 -9.28
C ILE A 232 21.93 7.92 -9.83
N ALA A 233 22.51 8.99 -10.35
CA ALA A 233 23.69 8.92 -11.19
C ALA A 233 24.69 10.04 -10.86
N THR A 234 25.96 9.81 -11.18
CA THR A 234 26.98 10.87 -11.14
C THR A 234 26.71 11.92 -12.22
N HIS A 235 27.36 13.09 -12.14
CA HIS A 235 27.26 14.11 -13.20
C HIS A 235 27.63 13.57 -14.59
N ALA A 236 28.71 12.78 -14.68
CA ALA A 236 29.16 12.21 -15.95
C ALA A 236 28.14 11.25 -16.56
N ASP A 237 27.46 10.45 -15.73
CA ASP A 237 26.43 9.52 -16.20
C ASP A 237 25.11 10.24 -16.47
N TYR A 238 24.79 11.30 -15.72
CA TYR A 238 23.67 12.18 -16.01
C TYR A 238 23.79 12.83 -17.41
N ASP A 239 24.99 13.24 -17.82
CA ASP A 239 25.22 13.79 -19.16
C ASP A 239 24.97 12.75 -20.26
N LYS A 240 25.38 11.49 -20.03
CA LYS A 240 25.09 10.36 -20.94
C LYS A 240 23.60 10.08 -21.02
N LEU A 241 22.91 10.02 -19.88
CA LEU A 241 21.45 9.84 -19.82
C LEU A 241 20.72 10.97 -20.52
N THR A 242 21.17 12.20 -20.33
CA THR A 242 20.62 13.39 -21.00
C THR A 242 20.74 13.30 -22.51
N ARG A 243 21.89 12.85 -23.02
CA ARG A 243 22.08 12.61 -24.46
C ARG A 243 21.12 11.52 -24.97
N TYR A 244 21.03 10.40 -24.25
CA TYR A 244 20.13 9.31 -24.59
C TYR A 244 18.67 9.76 -24.69
N TYR A 245 18.16 10.47 -23.67
CA TYR A 245 16.77 10.95 -23.65
C TYR A 245 16.50 12.07 -24.67
N ARG A 246 17.52 12.83 -25.07
CA ARG A 246 17.40 13.81 -26.16
C ARG A 246 17.19 13.13 -27.51
N GLU A 247 17.90 12.03 -27.75
CA GLU A 247 17.88 11.26 -29.00
C GLU A 247 16.66 10.33 -29.08
N ASN A 248 16.20 9.80 -27.95
CA ASN A 248 15.09 8.84 -27.86
C ASN A 248 13.85 9.46 -27.23
N LYS A 249 13.11 10.26 -28.01
CA LYS A 249 11.81 10.80 -27.59
C LYS A 249 10.77 9.67 -27.55
N GLU A 250 9.86 9.73 -26.57
CA GLU A 250 8.66 8.87 -26.48
C GLU A 250 7.60 9.42 -27.40
#